data_AF-A0A382BLH9-F1
#
_entry.id   AF-A0A382BLH9-F1
#
_cell.length_a   1.000
_cell.length_b   1.000
_cell.length_c   1.000
_cell.angle_alpha   90.00
_cell.angle_beta   90.00
_cell.angle_gamma   90.00
#
_symmetry.space_group_name_H-M   'P 1'
#
loop_
_entity.id
_entity.type
_entity.pdbx_description
1 polymer ?
#
loop_
_entity_poly.entity_id
_entity_poly.type
_entity_poly.pdbx_seq_one_letter_code
_entity_poly.pdbx_strand_id
1 'polypeptide(L)' 'MSIDKEKKTEIIDQFSRSKSDTGSPEVQVAILTERITNLTEHFQSHKKDNHSRTGLIRMINQRRSLL' A
#
# COMPACT_ATOMS: atom_id res chain seq x y z
N MET A 1 8.34 1.29 -6.10
CA MET A 1 9.15 0.29 -5.37
C MET A 1 8.42 -0.12 -4.09
N SER A 2 8.91 -1.13 -3.36
CA SER A 2 8.34 -1.53 -2.06
C SER A 2 8.49 -0.41 -1.03
N ILE A 3 7.61 -0.38 -0.02
CA ILE A 3 7.73 0.52 1.14
C ILE A 3 8.91 0.06 1.99
N ASP A 4 9.69 1.02 2.49
CA ASP A 4 10.75 0.79 3.46
C ASP A 4 10.22 0.22 4.77
N LYS A 5 11.06 -0.57 5.46
CA LYS A 5 10.64 -1.23 6.70
C LYS A 5 10.24 -0.21 7.77
N GLU A 6 10.95 0.91 7.86
CA GLU A 6 10.70 1.99 8.82
C GLU A 6 9.34 2.63 8.59
N LYS A 7 9.08 3.14 7.38
CA LYS A 7 7.75 3.66 6.99
C LYS A 7 6.62 2.67 7.22
N LYS A 8 6.85 1.37 6.95
CA LYS A 8 5.84 0.35 7.19
C LYS A 8 5.51 0.22 8.69
N THR A 9 6.52 0.23 9.55
CA THR A 9 6.31 0.20 11.00
C THR A 9 5.60 1.46 11.49
N GLU A 10 6.00 2.64 11.01
CA GLU A 10 5.33 3.90 11.34
C GLU A 10 3.84 3.89 10.98
N ILE A 11 3.50 3.39 9.80
CA ILE A 11 2.09 3.26 9.37
C ILE A 11 1.33 2.27 10.26
N ILE A 12 1.95 1.15 10.63
CA ILE A 12 1.31 0.18 11.53
C ILE A 12 1.04 0.86 12.89
N ASP A 13 2.03 1.53 13.47
CA ASP A 13 1.88 2.18 14.77
C ASP A 13 0.80 3.26 14.75
N GLN A 14 0.69 4.03 13.66
CA GLN A 14 -0.31 5.09 13.50
C GLN A 14 -1.75 4.59 13.34
N PHE A 15 -1.96 3.48 12.63
CA PHE A 15 -3.29 2.98 12.27
C PHE A 15 -3.72 1.74 13.06
N SER A 16 -2.83 1.19 13.90
CA SER A 16 -3.12 0.04 14.75
C SER A 16 -4.18 0.39 15.80
N ARG A 17 -5.14 -0.53 16.00
CA ARG A 17 -6.13 -0.41 17.10
C ARG A 17 -5.55 -0.84 18.45
N SER A 18 -4.48 -1.63 18.44
CA SER A 18 -3.79 -2.13 19.62
C SER A 18 -2.32 -2.43 19.29
N LYS A 19 -1.46 -2.57 20.30
CA LYS A 19 -0.01 -2.78 20.11
C LYS A 19 0.36 -4.05 19.32
N SER A 20 -0.53 -5.04 19.25
CA SER A 20 -0.32 -6.27 18.48
C SER A 20 -1.09 -6.29 17.16
N ASP A 21 -1.82 -5.22 16.85
CA ASP A 21 -2.63 -5.14 15.64
C ASP A 21 -1.77 -4.77 14.43
N THR A 22 -1.47 -5.79 13.64
CA THR A 22 -0.67 -5.70 12.41
C THR A 22 -1.48 -6.00 11.16
N GLY A 23 -2.78 -6.27 11.32
CA GLY A 23 -3.59 -6.88 10.27
C GLY A 23 -5.05 -6.42 10.25
N SER A 24 -5.46 -5.46 11.07
CA SER A 24 -6.78 -4.86 10.95
C SER A 24 -7.02 -4.24 9.57
N PRO A 25 -8.29 -4.11 9.15
CA PRO A 25 -8.63 -3.44 7.90
C PRO A 25 -8.01 -2.04 7.78
N GLU A 26 -7.95 -1.26 8.87
CA GLU A 26 -7.35 0.08 8.87
C GLU A 26 -5.86 0.04 8.54
N VAL A 27 -5.09 -0.82 9.21
CA VAL A 27 -3.66 -0.99 8.97
C VAL A 27 -3.41 -1.48 7.55
N GLN A 28 -4.18 -2.46 7.08
CA GLN A 28 -4.05 -2.97 5.72
C GLN A 28 -4.35 -1.91 4.66
N VAL A 29 -5.42 -1.13 4.84
CA VAL A 29 -5.80 -0.03 3.94
C VAL A 29 -4.75 1.06 3.93
N ALA A 30 -4.17 1.42 5.08
CA ALA A 30 -3.11 2.40 5.18
C ALA A 30 -1.84 1.96 4.43
N ILE A 31 -1.39 0.72 4.64
CA ILE A 31 -0.24 0.15 3.92
C ILE A 31 -0.50 0.09 2.41
N LEU A 32 -1.68 -0.38 1.99
CA LEU A 32 -2.04 -0.45 0.57
C LEU A 32 -2.10 0.93 -0.07
N THR A 33 -2.60 1.94 0.65
CA THR A 33 -2.67 3.31 0.16
C THR A 33 -1.28 3.89 -0.09
N GLU A 34 -0.36 3.74 0.86
CA GLU A 34 1.03 4.18 0.67
C GLU A 34 1.70 3.47 -0.52
N ARG A 35 1.46 2.16 -0.70
CA ARG A 35 2.00 1.41 -1.86
C ARG A 35 1.44 1.94 -3.19
N ILE A 36 0.14 2.19 -3.23
CA ILE A 36 -0.56 2.71 -4.43
C ILE A 36 -0.02 4.09 -4.78
N THR A 37 0.18 4.98 -3.82
CA THR A 37 0.73 6.33 -4.05
C THR A 37 2.13 6.25 -4.65
N ASN A 38 3.05 5.52 -4.00
CA ASN A 38 4.43 5.35 -4.46
C ASN A 38 4.51 4.73 -5.88
N LEU A 39 3.65 3.76 -6.19
CA LEU A 39 3.61 3.15 -7.53
C LEU A 39 2.98 4.06 -8.58
N THR A 40 1.99 4.87 -8.18
CA THR A 40 1.37 5.84 -9.09
C THR A 40 2.41 6.85 -9.57
N GLU A 41 3.26 7.36 -8.67
CA GLU A 41 4.38 8.24 -9.01
C GLU A 41 5.40 7.55 -9.93
N HIS A 42 5.79 6.31 -9.63
CA HIS A 42 6.68 5.51 -10.49
C HIS A 42 6.17 5.40 -11.93
N PHE A 43 4.86 5.21 -12.13
CA PHE A 43 4.32 5.09 -13.49
C PHE A 43 4.24 6.41 -14.26
N GLN A 44 4.42 7.56 -13.61
CA GLN A 44 4.51 8.84 -14.30
C GLN A 44 5.79 8.92 -15.14
N SER A 45 6.92 8.45 -14.59
CA SER A 45 8.20 8.36 -15.28
C SER A 45 8.32 7.07 -16.11
N HIS A 46 7.78 5.94 -15.64
CA HIS A 46 7.89 4.63 -16.29
C HIS A 46 6.60 4.20 -17.01
N LYS A 47 6.19 4.97 -18.02
CA LYS A 47 4.91 4.77 -18.73
C LYS A 47 4.74 3.42 -19.43
N LYS A 48 5.85 2.74 -19.79
CA LYS A 48 5.84 1.45 -20.51
C LYS A 48 5.84 0.23 -19.59
N ASP A 49 5.92 0.41 -18.27
CA ASP A 49 5.92 -0.69 -17.31
C ASP A 49 4.50 -1.22 -17.07
N ASN A 50 4.02 -2.04 -18.02
CA ASN A 50 2.67 -2.61 -18.00
C ASN A 50 2.54 -3.80 -17.03
N HIS A 51 3.62 -4.54 -16.80
CA HIS A 51 3.62 -5.70 -15.91
C HIS A 51 3.39 -5.26 -14.46
N SER A 52 4.14 -4.25 -13.99
CA SER A 52 3.95 -3.72 -12.64
C SER A 52 2.60 -3.01 -12.49
N ARG A 53 2.06 -2.39 -13.55
CA ARG A 53 0.73 -1.76 -13.54
C ARG A 53 -0.40 -2.76 -13.26
N THR A 54 -0.25 -4.00 -13.72
CA THR A 54 -1.19 -5.08 -13.37
C THR A 54 -1.19 -5.35 -11.86
N GLY A 55 -0.01 -5.33 -11.22
CA GLY A 55 0.12 -5.41 -9.77
C GLY A 55 -0.58 -4.25 -9.04
N LEU A 56 -0.43 -3.02 -9.56
CA LEU A 56 -1.12 -1.84 -9.03
C LEU A 56 -2.64 -2.00 -9.04
N ILE A 57 -3.21 -2.47 -10.15
CA ILE A 57 -4.67 -2.71 -10.27
C ILE A 57 -5.15 -3.74 -9.24
N ARG A 58 -4.38 -4.82 -9.02
CA ARG A 58 -4.70 -5.82 -7.99
C ARG A 58 -4.72 -5.20 -6.59
N MET A 59 -3.76 -4.35 -6.26
CA MET A 59 -3.71 -3.65 -4.96
C MET A 59 -4.89 -2.69 -4.78
N ILE A 60 -5.29 -1.96 -5.84
CA ILE A 60 -6.47 -1.09 -5.80
C ILE A 60 -7.73 -1.90 -5.52
N ASN A 61 -7.90 -3.04 -6.19
CA ASN A 61 -9.05 -3.93 -5.97
C ASN A 61 -9.06 -4.52 -4.55
N GLN A 62 -7.89 -4.94 -4.04
CA GLN A 62 -7.76 -5.42 -2.66
C GLN A 62 -8.14 -4.34 -1.65
N ARG A 63 -7.66 -3.10 -1.84
CA ARG A 63 -8.05 -1.98 -0.97
C ARG A 63 -9.56 -1.73 -1.04
N ARG A 64 -10.15 -1.77 -2.24
CA ARG A 64 -11.59 -1.59 -2.43
C ARG A 64 -12.42 -2.66 -1.72
N SER A 65 -11.94 -3.90 -1.60
CA SER A 65 -12.65 -4.95 -0.87
C SER A 65 -12.57 -4.85 0.66
N LEU A 66 -11.62 -4.06 1.18
CA LEU A 66 -11.43 -3.84 2.62
C LEU A 66 -12.19 -2.62 3.15
N LEU A 67 -12.73 -1.79 2.25
CA LEU A 67 -13.57 -0.62 2.54
C LEU A 67 -15.05 -1.01 2.46
#